data_AF-A0A354F028-F1
#
_entry.id   AF-A0A354F028-F1
#
_cell.length_a   1.000
_cell.length_b   1.000
_cell.length_c   1.000
_cell.angle_alpha   90.00
_cell.angle_beta   90.00
_cell.angle_gamma   90.00
#
_symmetry.space_group_name_H-M   'P 1'
#
loop_
_entity.id
_entity.type
_entity.pdbx_description
1 polymer ?
#
loop_
_entity_poly.entity_id
_entity_poly.type
_entity_poly.pdbx_seq_one_letter_code
_entity_poly.pdbx_strand_id
1 'polypeptide(L)'
;MKHFIIPMSFSLALAVPFITVAATNPPAVSLKTTSLGYPYTKTFQVNVKFSEPVLGLNPSQVQVTNGAIDSITGSGADYILFIAPMTPGKINITIPVNAVQSFTNVPNQVSRVLSITALDPLVRPSSNFNLKNWKLTMPLPLGNQSNAIIVTQPTLSGIPAENSGYTKSPYFFTEPAIGAMKFFTPLNGATTKNSDYPRTEFSEILNWTIGAYSTHTMVASVLVSQVPPSKKIVIGQIHHKAVTDAYGNKVSAKPLFKITYDLNKLDPNKAPCGGCVYGQVRTIPGQNKYLKIVNLAKNIPLNKMFIYRLTLLKDGSLTLKVNDSSMTAKINTSKKNTIGWGVQNLYFKAGLYIIDNGTSNTAGGTVSFYSLQIKHDK
;
A
#
# COMPACT_ATOMS: atom_id res chain seq x y z
N MET A 1 20.71 86.78 -46.55
CA MET A 1 20.25 86.29 -45.23
C MET A 1 20.37 84.78 -45.22
N LYS A 2 21.42 84.21 -44.60
CA LYS A 2 21.61 82.76 -44.48
C LYS A 2 20.81 82.28 -43.25
N HIS A 3 19.79 81.45 -43.46
CA HIS A 3 19.04 80.82 -42.39
C HIS A 3 19.84 79.65 -41.81
N PHE A 4 20.13 79.72 -40.51
CA PHE A 4 20.74 78.65 -39.73
C PHE A 4 19.63 77.66 -39.33
N ILE A 5 19.74 76.39 -39.72
CA ILE A 5 18.90 75.29 -39.22
C ILE A 5 19.77 74.45 -38.29
N ILE A 6 19.45 74.44 -37.00
CA ILE A 6 20.06 73.56 -36.00
C ILE A 6 19.26 72.24 -36.03
N PRO A 7 19.87 71.07 -36.29
CA PRO A 7 19.16 69.81 -36.15
C PRO A 7 19.03 69.45 -34.66
N MET A 8 17.79 69.31 -34.21
CA MET A 8 17.45 68.84 -32.87
C MET A 8 17.64 67.31 -32.84
N SER A 9 18.66 66.82 -32.14
CA SER A 9 18.86 65.38 -31.95
C SER A 9 17.92 64.86 -30.85
N PHE A 10 16.87 64.12 -31.22
CA PHE A 10 16.11 63.31 -30.27
C PHE A 10 16.84 62.01 -30.00
N SER A 11 17.37 61.83 -28.79
CA SER A 11 17.86 60.53 -28.33
C SER A 11 16.65 59.71 -27.86
N LEU A 12 16.28 58.70 -28.62
CA LEU A 12 15.24 57.75 -28.22
C LEU A 12 15.88 56.74 -27.25
N ALA A 13 15.73 56.97 -25.95
CA ALA A 13 16.09 55.95 -24.96
C ALA A 13 15.10 54.78 -25.12
N LEU A 14 15.54 53.67 -25.71
CA LEU A 14 14.82 52.40 -25.61
C LEU A 14 14.81 51.97 -24.14
N ALA A 15 13.70 52.22 -23.45
CA ALA A 15 13.40 51.54 -22.20
C ALA A 15 13.19 50.07 -22.53
N VAL A 16 14.19 49.23 -22.27
CA VAL A 16 13.99 47.78 -22.26
C VAL A 16 13.06 47.50 -21.07
N PRO A 17 11.85 46.97 -21.28
CA PRO A 17 11.01 46.62 -20.15
C PRO A 17 11.74 45.53 -19.36
N PHE A 18 12.10 45.83 -18.11
CA PHE A 18 12.42 44.80 -17.14
C PHE A 18 11.14 43.98 -16.96
N ILE A 19 11.07 42.82 -17.61
CA ILE A 19 10.11 41.79 -17.22
C ILE A 19 10.53 41.37 -15.81
N THR A 20 9.86 41.91 -14.80
CA THR A 20 9.88 41.33 -13.47
C THR A 20 9.25 39.94 -13.61
N VAL A 21 10.08 38.92 -13.81
CA VAL A 21 9.65 37.53 -13.66
C VAL A 21 9.18 37.41 -12.22
N ALA A 22 7.86 37.27 -12.04
CA ALA A 22 7.29 36.99 -10.73
C ALA A 22 8.07 35.82 -10.11
N ALA A 23 8.42 35.91 -8.84
CA ALA A 23 9.14 34.85 -8.13
C ALA A 23 8.42 33.52 -8.37
N THR A 24 9.01 32.64 -9.18
CA THR A 24 8.44 31.31 -9.43
C THR A 24 8.64 30.50 -8.17
N ASN A 25 7.56 29.91 -7.65
CA ASN A 25 7.65 29.06 -6.47
C ASN A 25 8.67 27.94 -6.71
N PRO A 26 9.60 27.66 -5.78
CA PRO A 26 10.57 26.58 -5.93
C PRO A 26 9.93 25.25 -6.36
N PRO A 27 10.47 24.55 -7.38
CA PRO A 27 9.90 23.29 -7.85
C PRO A 27 9.71 22.29 -6.71
N ALA A 28 8.48 21.85 -6.47
CA ALA A 28 8.18 20.77 -5.54
C ALA A 28 8.54 19.42 -6.18
N VAL A 29 9.06 18.49 -5.38
CA VAL A 29 9.53 17.19 -5.86
C VAL A 29 8.74 16.06 -5.23
N SER A 30 8.21 15.16 -6.06
CA SER A 30 7.53 13.96 -5.60
C SER A 30 8.18 12.69 -6.14
N LEU A 31 8.41 11.72 -5.24
CA LEU A 31 8.93 10.40 -5.56
C LEU A 31 7.82 9.36 -5.42
N LYS A 32 7.64 8.52 -6.44
CA LYS A 32 6.61 7.47 -6.45
C LYS A 32 7.16 6.14 -6.97
N THR A 33 6.61 5.05 -6.45
CA THR A 33 6.91 3.69 -6.89
C THR A 33 5.65 2.82 -6.80
N THR A 34 5.68 1.64 -7.43
CA THR A 34 4.57 0.67 -7.43
C THR A 34 4.76 -0.46 -6.42
N SER A 35 5.90 -0.51 -5.73
CA SER A 35 6.13 -1.40 -4.58
C SER A 35 7.07 -0.76 -3.56
N LEU A 36 6.85 -1.03 -2.27
CA LEU A 36 7.71 -0.60 -1.16
C LEU A 36 8.67 -1.71 -0.72
N GLY A 37 8.74 -2.79 -1.48
CA GLY A 37 9.80 -3.78 -1.36
C GLY A 37 10.12 -4.45 -2.69
N TYR A 38 11.36 -4.87 -2.86
CA TYR A 38 11.88 -5.48 -4.08
C TYR A 38 12.95 -6.51 -3.73
N PRO A 39 13.22 -7.52 -4.57
CA PRO A 39 14.38 -8.39 -4.39
C PRO A 39 15.65 -7.54 -4.35
N TYR A 40 16.56 -7.81 -3.41
CA TYR A 40 17.81 -7.04 -3.36
C TYR A 40 18.67 -7.21 -4.63
N THR A 41 18.50 -8.32 -5.34
CA THR A 41 19.24 -8.63 -6.59
C THR A 41 18.64 -8.00 -7.84
N LYS A 42 17.59 -7.17 -7.72
CA LYS A 42 16.87 -6.60 -8.87
C LYS A 42 16.78 -5.09 -8.76
N THR A 43 17.06 -4.43 -9.88
CA THR A 43 16.82 -3.00 -10.06
C THR A 43 15.33 -2.71 -10.00
N PHE A 44 14.96 -1.59 -9.39
CA PHE A 44 13.58 -1.11 -9.34
C PHE A 44 13.46 0.34 -9.81
N GLN A 45 12.24 0.70 -10.21
CA GLN A 45 11.92 2.03 -10.75
C GLN A 45 11.36 2.95 -9.68
N VAL A 46 11.81 4.20 -9.70
CA VAL A 46 11.24 5.33 -8.95
C VAL A 46 10.92 6.45 -9.92
N ASN A 47 9.64 6.82 -9.99
CA ASN A 47 9.19 7.97 -10.76
C ASN A 47 9.43 9.24 -9.95
N VAL A 48 10.04 10.22 -10.58
CA VAL A 48 10.26 11.57 -10.05
C VAL A 48 9.37 12.52 -10.84
N LYS A 49 8.59 13.32 -10.13
CA LYS A 49 7.81 14.40 -10.72
C LYS A 49 8.16 15.72 -10.03
N PHE A 50 8.64 16.68 -10.82
CA PHE A 50 8.76 18.08 -10.44
C PHE A 50 7.44 18.82 -10.75
N SER A 51 7.12 19.86 -9.99
CA SER A 51 5.92 20.69 -10.24
C SER A 51 6.04 21.56 -11.50
N GLU A 52 7.26 21.75 -12.00
CA GLU A 52 7.57 22.45 -13.25
C GLU A 52 8.81 21.82 -13.92
N PRO A 53 9.04 22.06 -15.23
CA PRO A 53 10.21 21.54 -15.92
C PRO A 53 11.55 22.05 -15.35
N VAL A 54 12.54 21.16 -15.28
CA VAL A 54 13.90 21.44 -14.78
C VAL A 54 14.97 21.22 -15.85
N LEU A 55 16.18 21.76 -15.62
CA LEU A 55 17.31 21.71 -16.57
C LEU A 55 17.87 20.30 -16.81
N GLY A 56 17.64 19.37 -15.88
CA GLY A 56 18.19 18.02 -15.92
C GLY A 56 18.23 17.38 -14.53
N LEU A 57 18.25 16.05 -14.47
CA LEU A 57 18.46 15.31 -13.22
C LEU A 57 19.58 14.28 -13.41
N ASN A 58 20.65 14.44 -12.64
CA ASN A 58 21.87 13.66 -12.73
C ASN A 58 22.04 12.80 -11.46
N PRO A 59 22.77 11.67 -11.51
CA PRO A 59 22.94 10.80 -10.34
C PRO A 59 23.50 11.50 -9.09
N SER A 60 24.40 12.47 -9.24
CA SER A 60 24.98 13.24 -8.11
C SER A 60 23.97 14.13 -7.38
N GLN A 61 22.81 14.40 -7.97
CA GLN A 61 21.74 15.23 -7.42
C GLN A 61 20.70 14.42 -6.63
N VAL A 62 20.89 13.11 -6.51
CA VAL A 62 19.98 12.21 -5.81
C VAL A 62 20.76 11.49 -4.71
N GLN A 63 20.26 11.55 -3.48
CA GLN A 63 20.82 10.79 -2.37
C GLN A 63 20.14 9.44 -2.27
N VAL A 64 20.94 8.37 -2.34
CA VAL A 64 20.49 6.99 -2.18
C VAL A 64 21.34 6.31 -1.11
N THR A 65 20.70 5.74 -0.08
CA THR A 65 21.38 4.92 0.93
C THR A 65 21.20 3.44 0.62
N ASN A 66 22.24 2.62 0.80
CA ASN A 66 22.18 1.16 0.56
C ASN A 66 21.73 0.78 -0.87
N GLY A 67 22.06 1.61 -1.85
CA GLY A 67 21.73 1.41 -3.25
C GLY A 67 22.53 2.36 -4.13
N ALA A 68 22.60 2.04 -5.42
CA ALA A 68 23.19 2.88 -6.45
C ALA A 68 22.15 3.23 -7.51
N ILE A 69 22.34 4.36 -8.18
CA ILE A 69 21.58 4.72 -9.37
C ILE A 69 22.23 4.02 -10.56
N ASP A 70 21.50 3.13 -11.19
CA ASP A 70 21.91 2.42 -12.40
C ASP A 70 21.76 3.33 -13.63
N SER A 71 20.60 3.96 -13.77
CA SER A 71 20.33 4.95 -14.82
C SER A 71 19.23 5.92 -14.44
N ILE A 72 19.20 7.07 -15.12
CA ILE A 72 18.11 8.05 -15.06
C ILE A 72 17.63 8.27 -16.49
N THR A 73 16.32 8.19 -16.70
CA THR A 73 15.68 8.53 -17.98
C THR A 73 14.60 9.58 -17.77
N GLY A 74 14.16 10.22 -18.86
CA GLY A 74 13.16 11.29 -18.82
C GLY A 74 13.76 12.69 -18.96
N SER A 75 12.89 13.70 -18.92
CA SER A 75 13.24 15.10 -19.14
C SER A 75 12.13 16.03 -18.66
N GLY A 76 12.41 17.33 -18.64
CA GLY A 76 11.44 18.34 -18.24
C GLY A 76 11.03 18.15 -16.78
N ALA A 77 9.77 17.79 -16.53
CA ALA A 77 9.25 17.60 -15.18
C ALA A 77 9.20 16.13 -14.73
N ASP A 78 9.48 15.17 -15.62
CA ASP A 78 9.20 13.75 -15.42
C ASP A 78 10.46 12.92 -15.66
N TYR A 79 10.92 12.22 -14.60
CA TYR A 79 12.09 11.33 -14.67
C TYR A 79 11.78 9.96 -14.07
N ILE A 80 12.53 8.94 -14.49
CA ILE A 80 12.55 7.61 -13.91
C ILE A 80 13.96 7.29 -13.46
N LEU A 81 14.13 7.00 -12.18
CA LEU A 81 15.36 6.46 -11.61
C LEU A 81 15.29 4.94 -11.61
N PHE A 82 16.35 4.30 -12.05
CA PHE A 82 16.59 2.87 -11.90
C PHE A 82 17.59 2.68 -10.77
N ILE A 83 17.15 2.05 -9.68
CA ILE A 83 17.94 1.89 -8.45
C ILE A 83 18.31 0.43 -8.26
N ALA A 84 19.60 0.14 -8.13
CA ALA A 84 20.15 -1.16 -7.78
C ALA A 84 20.44 -1.22 -6.27
N PRO A 85 19.76 -2.09 -5.49
CA PRO A 85 20.13 -2.34 -4.10
C PRO A 85 21.57 -2.85 -3.98
N MET A 86 22.25 -2.50 -2.88
CA MET A 86 23.59 -3.03 -2.59
C MET A 86 23.52 -4.23 -1.64
N THR A 87 22.75 -4.13 -0.56
CA THR A 87 22.55 -5.21 0.41
C THR A 87 21.08 -5.30 0.83
N PRO A 88 20.62 -6.45 1.36
CA PRO A 88 19.29 -6.53 1.96
C PRO A 88 19.08 -5.47 3.05
N GLY A 89 17.86 -4.95 3.14
CA GLY A 89 17.49 -3.92 4.12
C GLY A 89 16.91 -2.66 3.49
N LYS A 90 16.84 -1.59 4.28
CA LYS A 90 16.18 -0.34 3.85
C LYS A 90 17.05 0.44 2.86
N ILE A 91 16.41 0.96 1.83
CA ILE A 91 16.93 1.94 0.88
C ILE A 91 16.12 3.21 1.07
N ASN A 92 16.80 4.33 1.31
CA ASN A 92 16.19 5.65 1.36
C ASN A 92 16.65 6.45 0.15
N ILE A 93 15.69 7.08 -0.53
CA ILE A 93 15.92 7.89 -1.72
C ILE A 93 15.38 9.29 -1.45
N THR A 94 16.18 10.32 -1.71
CA THR A 94 15.79 11.71 -1.54
C THR A 94 16.45 12.57 -2.61
N ILE A 95 15.70 13.55 -3.13
CA ILE A 95 16.26 14.65 -3.91
C ILE A 95 16.43 15.83 -2.95
N PRO A 96 17.66 16.24 -2.62
CA PRO A 96 17.91 17.34 -1.69
C PRO A 96 17.31 18.67 -2.17
N VAL A 97 17.18 19.61 -1.24
CA VAL A 97 16.92 21.01 -1.60
C VAL A 97 18.07 21.55 -2.46
N ASN A 98 17.77 22.42 -3.41
CA ASN A 98 18.77 23.05 -4.31
C ASN A 98 19.61 22.06 -5.14
N ALA A 99 19.15 20.83 -5.34
CA ALA A 99 19.85 19.84 -6.14
C ALA A 99 19.74 20.12 -7.65
N VAL A 100 18.59 20.65 -8.09
CA VAL A 100 18.23 20.86 -9.48
C VAL A 100 17.58 22.25 -9.64
N GLN A 101 17.79 22.90 -10.79
CA GLN A 101 17.22 24.20 -11.12
C GLN A 101 16.14 24.09 -12.21
N SER A 102 15.13 24.96 -12.15
CA SER A 102 14.18 25.21 -13.23
C SER A 102 14.84 25.93 -14.41
N PHE A 103 14.13 26.07 -15.53
CA PHE A 103 14.56 26.92 -16.66
C PHE A 103 14.63 28.42 -16.31
N THR A 104 14.06 28.83 -15.17
CA THR A 104 14.14 30.19 -14.61
C THR A 104 15.20 30.31 -13.51
N ASN A 105 16.10 29.33 -13.38
CA ASN A 105 17.18 29.27 -12.37
C ASN A 105 16.68 29.24 -10.91
N VAL A 106 15.46 28.77 -10.67
CA VAL A 106 14.94 28.59 -9.32
C VAL A 106 15.26 27.17 -8.83
N PRO A 107 15.94 27.02 -7.67
CA PRO A 107 16.29 25.71 -7.13
C PRO A 107 15.07 24.95 -6.57
N ASN A 108 15.07 23.63 -6.66
CA ASN A 108 13.99 22.77 -6.16
C ASN A 108 13.91 22.72 -4.61
N GLN A 109 12.72 22.39 -4.10
CA GLN A 109 12.50 21.98 -2.71
C GLN A 109 12.95 20.54 -2.47
N VAL A 110 13.26 20.19 -1.22
CA VAL A 110 13.57 18.80 -0.84
C VAL A 110 12.38 17.87 -1.09
N SER A 111 12.64 16.66 -1.61
CA SER A 111 11.61 15.64 -1.72
C SER A 111 11.31 15.00 -0.35
N ARG A 112 10.12 14.42 -0.19
CA ARG A 112 9.93 13.44 0.90
C ARG A 112 10.86 12.24 0.66
N VAL A 113 11.38 11.66 1.74
CA VAL A 113 12.16 10.42 1.67
C VAL A 113 11.25 9.30 1.19
N LEU A 114 11.66 8.62 0.11
CA LEU A 114 11.06 7.36 -0.30
C LEU A 114 11.86 6.21 0.30
N SER A 115 11.23 5.45 1.19
CA SER A 115 11.83 4.26 1.80
C SER A 115 11.28 2.98 1.18
N ILE A 116 12.18 2.13 0.68
CA ILE A 116 11.91 0.83 0.08
C ILE A 116 12.74 -0.23 0.82
N THR A 117 12.24 -1.46 0.92
CA THR A 117 12.99 -2.58 1.50
C THR A 117 13.53 -3.51 0.41
N ALA A 118 14.84 -3.68 0.34
CA ALA A 118 15.49 -4.73 -0.41
C ALA A 118 15.37 -6.05 0.36
N LEU A 119 14.59 -6.99 -0.18
CA LEU A 119 14.24 -8.26 0.45
C LEU A 119 15.33 -9.30 0.18
N ASP A 120 15.68 -10.07 1.21
CA ASP A 120 16.59 -11.20 1.11
C ASP A 120 15.80 -12.51 0.83
N PRO A 121 16.01 -13.19 -0.31
CA PRO A 121 15.38 -14.48 -0.60
C PRO A 121 15.81 -15.63 0.33
N LEU A 122 16.93 -15.50 1.05
CA LEU A 122 17.51 -16.58 1.85
C LEU A 122 17.02 -16.58 3.31
N VAL A 123 16.27 -15.55 3.71
CA VAL A 123 15.78 -15.42 5.08
C VAL A 123 14.28 -15.72 5.17
N ARG A 124 13.83 -16.18 6.34
CA ARG A 124 12.43 -16.44 6.66
C ARG A 124 11.62 -15.14 6.64
N PRO A 125 10.28 -15.22 6.51
CA PRO A 125 9.44 -14.02 6.41
C PRO A 125 9.67 -13.00 7.54
N SER A 126 9.84 -13.43 8.78
CA SER A 126 10.03 -12.51 9.91
C SER A 126 11.38 -11.77 9.93
N SER A 127 12.35 -12.19 9.14
CA SER A 127 13.65 -11.50 9.00
C SER A 127 13.57 -10.36 7.98
N ASN A 128 12.70 -10.50 6.96
CA ASN A 128 12.40 -9.42 6.00
C ASN A 128 11.26 -8.50 6.50
N PHE A 129 10.35 -9.00 7.32
CA PHE A 129 9.13 -8.31 7.74
C PHE A 129 9.00 -8.26 9.27
N ASN A 130 8.65 -7.10 9.83
CA ASN A 130 8.33 -7.02 11.26
C ASN A 130 6.96 -7.66 11.55
N LEU A 131 6.98 -8.91 12.03
CA LEU A 131 5.78 -9.69 12.32
C LEU A 131 5.32 -9.65 13.79
N LYS A 132 6.00 -8.89 14.67
CA LYS A 132 5.79 -8.95 16.13
C LYS A 132 4.37 -8.63 16.58
N ASN A 133 3.66 -7.80 15.82
CA ASN A 133 2.30 -7.35 16.14
C ASN A 133 1.21 -8.25 15.56
N TRP A 134 1.58 -9.41 14.99
CA TRP A 134 0.65 -10.29 14.29
C TRP A 134 0.61 -11.68 14.92
N LYS A 135 -0.53 -12.35 14.74
CA LYS A 135 -0.66 -13.81 14.76
C LYS A 135 -1.12 -14.28 13.39
N LEU A 136 -0.81 -15.51 13.00
CA LEU A 136 -1.11 -16.06 11.68
C LEU A 136 -2.13 -17.19 11.79
N THR A 137 -3.22 -17.12 11.03
CA THR A 137 -4.10 -18.29 10.81
C THR A 137 -3.57 -19.06 9.61
N MET A 138 -3.38 -20.37 9.76
CA MET A 138 -2.97 -21.30 8.70
C MET A 138 -4.15 -22.15 8.24
N PRO A 139 -4.24 -22.52 6.95
CA PRO A 139 -5.34 -23.31 6.40
C PRO A 139 -5.14 -24.81 6.66
N LEU A 140 -4.60 -25.17 7.82
CA LEU A 140 -4.23 -26.52 8.22
C LEU A 140 -4.99 -26.92 9.49
N PRO A 141 -5.32 -28.22 9.68
CA PRO A 141 -5.16 -29.32 8.71
C PRO A 141 -6.02 -29.14 7.45
N LEU A 142 -5.75 -29.88 6.37
CA LEU A 142 -6.62 -29.85 5.19
C LEU A 142 -7.90 -30.67 5.44
N GLY A 143 -8.91 -30.46 4.60
CA GLY A 143 -10.18 -31.18 4.64
C GLY A 143 -11.37 -30.34 5.13
N ASN A 144 -11.32 -29.01 4.96
CA ASN A 144 -12.43 -28.09 5.30
C ASN A 144 -12.91 -28.16 6.76
N GLN A 145 -12.04 -28.56 7.68
CA GLN A 145 -12.36 -28.64 9.11
C GLN A 145 -12.35 -27.25 9.74
N SER A 146 -13.17 -27.02 10.78
CA SER A 146 -13.25 -25.72 11.46
C SER A 146 -12.24 -25.55 12.62
N ASN A 147 -11.01 -26.01 12.41
CA ASN A 147 -9.93 -26.11 13.40
C ASN A 147 -8.59 -25.56 12.88
N ALA A 148 -8.64 -24.51 12.05
CA ALA A 148 -7.45 -23.87 11.50
C ALA A 148 -6.39 -23.55 12.57
N ILE A 149 -5.14 -23.94 12.31
CA ILE A 149 -3.99 -23.67 13.20
C ILE A 149 -3.76 -22.17 13.32
N ILE A 150 -3.52 -21.70 14.55
CA ILE A 150 -3.13 -20.31 14.83
C ILE A 150 -1.69 -20.31 15.32
N VAL A 151 -0.79 -19.69 14.57
CA VAL A 151 0.60 -19.47 14.95
C VAL A 151 0.69 -18.13 15.68
N THR A 152 1.11 -18.18 16.94
CA THR A 152 1.22 -17.01 17.84
C THR A 152 2.69 -16.62 18.06
N GLN A 153 2.89 -15.53 18.79
CA GLN A 153 4.21 -15.15 19.28
C GLN A 153 4.65 -16.08 20.44
N PRO A 154 5.96 -16.33 20.62
CA PRO A 154 7.07 -15.82 19.80
C PRO A 154 7.29 -16.60 18.49
N THR A 155 6.65 -17.76 18.30
CA THR A 155 6.90 -18.66 17.16
C THR A 155 6.80 -17.97 15.80
N LEU A 156 5.80 -17.10 15.60
CA LEU A 156 5.64 -16.42 14.31
C LEU A 156 6.86 -15.54 13.98
N SER A 157 7.32 -14.70 14.90
CA SER A 157 8.45 -13.82 14.65
C SER A 157 9.81 -14.50 14.80
N GLY A 158 9.91 -15.50 15.68
CA GLY A 158 11.18 -16.07 16.12
C GLY A 158 12.16 -14.99 16.54
N ILE A 159 13.45 -15.27 16.33
CA ILE A 159 14.54 -14.32 16.52
C ILE A 159 15.06 -13.95 15.12
N PRO A 160 14.91 -12.69 14.66
CA PRO A 160 15.31 -12.29 13.30
C PRO A 160 16.79 -12.53 13.00
N ALA A 161 17.68 -12.26 13.96
CA ALA A 161 19.12 -12.45 13.80
C ALA A 161 19.51 -13.94 13.63
N GLU A 162 18.68 -14.86 14.12
CA GLU A 162 18.88 -16.31 13.99
C GLU A 162 18.07 -16.91 12.84
N ASN A 163 17.35 -16.08 12.09
CA ASN A 163 16.49 -16.51 10.99
C ASN A 163 15.49 -17.61 11.40
N SER A 164 14.94 -17.52 12.62
CA SER A 164 14.21 -18.64 13.27
C SER A 164 12.69 -18.52 13.29
N GLY A 165 12.10 -17.47 12.69
CA GLY A 165 10.64 -17.30 12.67
C GLY A 165 9.88 -18.35 11.87
N TYR A 166 8.55 -18.38 12.01
CA TYR A 166 7.74 -19.43 11.42
C TYR A 166 7.75 -19.40 9.87
N THR A 167 7.82 -20.58 9.27
CA THR A 167 7.57 -20.77 7.84
C THR A 167 7.01 -22.17 7.60
N LYS A 168 6.11 -22.30 6.61
CA LYS A 168 5.51 -23.55 6.18
C LYS A 168 5.09 -23.46 4.71
N SER A 169 5.97 -23.91 3.81
CA SER A 169 5.62 -24.07 2.39
C SER A 169 4.54 -25.15 2.21
N PRO A 170 3.59 -25.00 1.26
CA PRO A 170 3.43 -23.87 0.33
C PRO A 170 2.65 -22.69 0.92
N TYR A 171 2.12 -22.80 2.13
CA TYR A 171 1.12 -21.86 2.67
C TYR A 171 1.69 -20.50 3.07
N PHE A 172 2.83 -20.47 3.76
CA PHE A 172 3.44 -19.26 4.29
C PHE A 172 4.98 -19.36 4.29
N PHE A 173 5.65 -18.68 3.35
CA PHE A 173 7.10 -18.80 3.20
C PHE A 173 7.70 -17.61 2.46
N THR A 174 9.03 -17.49 2.48
CA THR A 174 9.76 -16.54 1.63
C THR A 174 9.90 -17.12 0.24
N GLU A 175 9.49 -16.40 -0.79
CA GLU A 175 9.69 -16.81 -2.17
C GLU A 175 11.20 -16.80 -2.52
N PRO A 176 11.83 -17.96 -2.80
CA PRO A 176 13.29 -18.06 -2.93
C PRO A 176 13.92 -17.27 -4.08
N ALA A 177 13.13 -16.87 -5.08
CA ALA A 177 13.64 -16.05 -6.18
C ALA A 177 13.68 -14.55 -5.85
N ILE A 178 12.86 -14.07 -4.89
CA ILE A 178 12.55 -12.64 -4.77
C ILE A 178 12.43 -12.11 -3.34
N GLY A 179 12.45 -12.95 -2.30
CA GLY A 179 12.37 -12.50 -0.89
C GLY A 179 10.98 -12.07 -0.43
N ALA A 180 9.97 -12.06 -1.30
CA ALA A 180 8.61 -11.71 -0.95
C ALA A 180 7.98 -12.74 0.01
N MET A 181 7.19 -12.25 0.97
CA MET A 181 6.43 -13.09 1.89
C MET A 181 5.18 -13.61 1.19
N LYS A 182 5.17 -14.91 0.88
CA LYS A 182 4.15 -15.56 0.06
C LYS A 182 3.10 -16.25 0.91
N PHE A 183 1.85 -16.07 0.49
CA PHE A 183 0.67 -16.72 1.06
C PHE A 183 -0.01 -17.56 -0.01
N PHE A 184 -0.23 -18.83 0.29
CA PHE A 184 -1.12 -19.71 -0.48
C PHE A 184 -2.22 -20.23 0.44
N THR A 185 -3.45 -20.23 -0.06
CA THR A 185 -4.60 -20.83 0.62
C THR A 185 -5.35 -21.70 -0.38
N PRO A 186 -5.41 -23.03 -0.16
CA PRO A 186 -6.15 -23.94 -1.02
C PRO A 186 -7.65 -23.90 -0.73
N LEU A 187 -8.45 -24.37 -1.69
CA LEU A 187 -9.90 -24.51 -1.55
C LEU A 187 -10.30 -25.44 -0.39
N ASN A 188 -9.50 -26.48 -0.10
CA ASN A 188 -9.79 -27.45 0.94
C ASN A 188 -9.16 -27.16 2.31
N GLY A 189 -8.67 -25.94 2.53
CA GLY A 189 -8.02 -25.57 3.78
C GLY A 189 -8.96 -25.62 4.98
N ALA A 190 -8.41 -25.82 6.19
CA ALA A 190 -9.19 -25.61 7.41
C ALA A 190 -9.67 -24.15 7.53
N THR A 191 -10.84 -24.00 8.15
CA THR A 191 -11.45 -22.73 8.47
C THR A 191 -11.40 -22.46 9.97
N THR A 192 -11.76 -21.25 10.36
CA THR A 192 -11.99 -20.90 11.77
C THR A 192 -13.47 -21.09 12.10
N LYS A 193 -13.82 -21.41 13.35
CA LYS A 193 -15.18 -21.67 13.89
C LYS A 193 -16.37 -20.95 13.23
N ASN A 194 -16.22 -19.70 12.81
CA ASN A 194 -17.30 -18.85 12.28
C ASN A 194 -17.10 -18.44 10.81
N SER A 195 -16.38 -19.24 10.02
CA SER A 195 -16.07 -18.97 8.62
C SER A 195 -16.22 -20.22 7.77
N ASP A 196 -16.86 -20.06 6.63
CA ASP A 196 -17.02 -21.15 5.64
C ASP A 196 -15.83 -21.26 4.70
N TYR A 197 -14.94 -20.25 4.71
CA TYR A 197 -13.79 -20.21 3.80
C TYR A 197 -12.44 -20.21 4.54
N PRO A 198 -11.42 -20.87 3.98
CA PRO A 198 -10.09 -20.96 4.56
C PRO A 198 -9.28 -19.69 4.32
N ARG A 199 -8.18 -19.56 5.07
CA ARG A 199 -7.27 -18.42 4.98
C ARG A 199 -5.86 -18.77 5.41
N THR A 200 -4.91 -18.06 4.82
CA THR A 200 -3.55 -17.89 5.32
C THR A 200 -3.38 -16.40 5.57
N GLU A 201 -3.75 -15.94 6.76
CA GLU A 201 -4.00 -14.52 7.00
C GLU A 201 -3.59 -14.10 8.41
N PHE A 202 -2.88 -12.98 8.49
CA PHE A 202 -2.55 -12.37 9.75
C PHE A 202 -3.76 -11.71 10.40
N SER A 203 -3.76 -11.69 11.74
CA SER A 203 -4.59 -10.82 12.56
C SER A 203 -3.69 -10.06 13.50
N GLU A 204 -3.88 -8.74 13.55
CA GLU A 204 -3.16 -7.89 14.48
C GLU A 204 -3.49 -8.31 15.92
N ILE A 205 -2.49 -8.30 16.80
CA ILE A 205 -2.63 -8.68 18.21
C ILE A 205 -3.26 -7.52 19.00
N LEU A 206 -2.81 -6.29 18.73
CA LEU A 206 -3.36 -5.09 19.33
C LEU A 206 -4.81 -4.90 18.87
N ASN A 207 -5.70 -4.69 19.82
CA ASN A 207 -7.06 -4.29 19.55
C ASN A 207 -7.22 -2.81 19.92
N TRP A 208 -7.98 -2.08 19.13
CA TRP A 208 -8.13 -0.63 19.26
C TRP A 208 -9.55 -0.18 18.93
N THR A 209 -10.01 0.90 19.53
CA THR A 209 -11.24 1.59 19.11
C THR A 209 -10.88 2.73 18.14
N ILE A 210 -11.85 3.18 17.34
CA ILE A 210 -11.62 4.28 16.36
C ILE A 210 -11.09 5.56 17.03
N GLY A 211 -11.56 5.84 18.26
CA GLY A 211 -11.18 7.05 19.00
C GLY A 211 -9.89 6.94 19.80
N ALA A 212 -9.23 5.78 19.83
CA ALA A 212 -8.04 5.56 20.67
C ALA A 212 -6.77 6.25 20.14
N TYR A 213 -6.75 6.60 18.86
CA TYR A 213 -5.60 7.14 18.14
C TYR A 213 -6.06 8.22 17.15
N SER A 214 -5.20 9.19 16.83
CA SER A 214 -5.48 10.17 15.78
C SER A 214 -5.63 9.50 14.42
N THR A 215 -4.81 8.49 14.12
CA THR A 215 -4.92 7.67 12.91
C THR A 215 -4.56 6.20 13.13
N HIS A 216 -5.19 5.31 12.36
CA HIS A 216 -4.81 3.91 12.19
C HIS A 216 -4.49 3.67 10.72
N THR A 217 -3.30 3.17 10.41
CA THR A 217 -2.86 2.97 9.03
C THR A 217 -2.34 1.56 8.81
N MET A 218 -2.75 0.92 7.72
CA MET A 218 -2.16 -0.31 7.18
C MET A 218 -1.73 -0.08 5.73
N VAL A 219 -0.47 -0.36 5.43
CA VAL A 219 0.11 -0.24 4.08
C VAL A 219 0.71 -1.56 3.66
N ALA A 220 0.43 -1.99 2.43
CA ALA A 220 1.10 -3.14 1.85
C ALA A 220 1.41 -2.95 0.37
N SER A 221 2.46 -3.61 -0.08
CA SER A 221 2.78 -3.79 -1.49
C SER A 221 2.60 -5.25 -1.82
N VAL A 222 1.76 -5.55 -2.79
CA VAL A 222 1.30 -6.92 -3.07
C VAL A 222 1.33 -7.23 -4.55
N LEU A 223 1.49 -8.51 -4.86
CA LEU A 223 1.30 -9.11 -6.18
C LEU A 223 0.38 -10.32 -6.02
N VAL A 224 -0.70 -10.37 -6.82
CA VAL A 224 -1.60 -11.52 -6.87
C VAL A 224 -1.18 -12.38 -8.07
N SER A 225 -0.83 -13.64 -7.84
CA SER A 225 -0.37 -14.55 -8.91
C SER A 225 -1.37 -15.66 -9.22
N GLN A 226 -2.34 -15.90 -8.32
CA GLN A 226 -3.38 -16.91 -8.51
C GLN A 226 -4.65 -16.49 -7.77
N VAL A 227 -5.80 -16.74 -8.37
CA VAL A 227 -7.12 -16.59 -7.74
C VAL A 227 -7.88 -17.93 -7.82
N PRO A 228 -8.80 -18.19 -6.87
CA PRO A 228 -9.63 -19.40 -6.89
C PRO A 228 -10.67 -19.35 -8.03
N PRO A 229 -11.46 -20.40 -8.28
CA PRO A 229 -12.50 -20.42 -9.32
C PRO A 229 -13.50 -19.25 -9.27
N SER A 230 -13.86 -18.77 -8.07
CA SER A 230 -14.69 -17.56 -7.86
C SER A 230 -14.02 -16.27 -8.35
N LYS A 231 -12.71 -16.30 -8.62
CA LYS A 231 -11.84 -15.20 -9.06
C LYS A 231 -11.69 -14.07 -8.05
N LYS A 232 -12.05 -14.29 -6.78
CA LYS A 232 -12.05 -13.27 -5.73
C LYS A 232 -11.22 -13.70 -4.54
N ILE A 233 -10.42 -12.77 -4.05
CA ILE A 233 -9.65 -12.93 -2.80
C ILE A 233 -9.71 -11.64 -1.97
N VAL A 234 -9.69 -11.79 -0.65
CA VAL A 234 -9.53 -10.68 0.30
C VAL A 234 -8.08 -10.63 0.75
N ILE A 235 -7.47 -9.45 0.64
CA ILE A 235 -6.03 -9.23 0.90
C ILE A 235 -5.76 -8.33 2.12
N GLY A 236 -6.80 -7.75 2.70
CA GLY A 236 -6.71 -6.92 3.89
C GLY A 236 -8.08 -6.59 4.46
N GLN A 237 -8.16 -6.39 5.78
CA GLN A 237 -9.42 -6.13 6.49
C GLN A 237 -9.22 -5.21 7.69
N ILE A 238 -10.31 -4.58 8.13
CA ILE A 238 -10.49 -4.17 9.53
C ILE A 238 -11.57 -5.08 10.10
N HIS A 239 -11.18 -5.93 11.04
CA HIS A 239 -12.06 -6.84 11.74
C HIS A 239 -12.24 -6.39 13.19
N HIS A 240 -13.10 -7.06 13.94
CA HIS A 240 -13.33 -6.77 15.35
C HIS A 240 -13.52 -8.05 16.17
N LYS A 241 -13.24 -8.02 17.48
CA LYS A 241 -13.10 -9.23 18.33
C LYS A 241 -14.43 -9.78 18.85
N ALA A 242 -15.39 -8.91 19.12
CA ALA A 242 -16.69 -9.26 19.68
C ALA A 242 -17.74 -8.30 19.13
N VAL A 243 -18.90 -8.81 18.71
CA VAL A 243 -20.09 -7.98 18.48
C VAL A 243 -21.10 -8.36 19.53
N THR A 244 -21.52 -7.33 20.25
CA THR A 244 -22.93 -7.16 20.52
C THR A 244 -23.54 -6.58 19.24
N ASP A 245 -24.50 -7.27 18.61
CA ASP A 245 -25.19 -6.82 17.40
C ASP A 245 -25.93 -5.50 17.63
N ALA A 246 -26.66 -5.05 16.61
CA ALA A 246 -27.42 -3.81 16.71
C ALA A 246 -28.60 -3.86 17.70
N TYR A 247 -28.76 -4.92 18.47
CA TYR A 247 -29.88 -5.13 19.39
C TYR A 247 -29.46 -5.63 20.77
N GLY A 248 -28.17 -5.69 21.07
CA GLY A 248 -27.70 -6.16 22.39
C GLY A 248 -27.30 -7.64 22.43
N ASN A 249 -27.37 -8.38 21.32
CA ASN A 249 -27.10 -9.82 21.30
C ASN A 249 -25.66 -10.14 20.91
N LYS A 250 -25.05 -11.16 21.52
CA LYS A 250 -23.75 -11.67 21.06
C LYS A 250 -23.91 -12.36 19.71
N VAL A 251 -23.22 -11.89 18.67
CA VAL A 251 -23.24 -12.50 17.33
C VAL A 251 -21.83 -12.77 16.79
N SER A 252 -21.75 -13.43 15.63
CA SER A 252 -20.51 -13.66 14.91
C SER A 252 -19.90 -12.35 14.43
N ALA A 253 -18.62 -12.13 14.74
CA ALA A 253 -17.89 -10.93 14.35
C ALA A 253 -17.72 -10.87 12.83
N LYS A 254 -18.28 -9.81 12.22
CA LYS A 254 -18.17 -9.52 10.79
C LYS A 254 -17.28 -8.30 10.60
N PRO A 255 -16.41 -8.27 9.57
CA PRO A 255 -15.47 -7.15 9.40
C PRO A 255 -16.18 -5.83 9.16
N LEU A 256 -15.59 -4.74 9.67
CA LEU A 256 -15.90 -3.36 9.30
C LEU A 256 -15.55 -3.13 7.83
N PHE A 257 -14.40 -3.63 7.40
CA PHE A 257 -13.87 -3.35 6.07
C PHE A 257 -13.16 -4.55 5.47
N LYS A 258 -13.27 -4.72 4.15
CA LYS A 258 -12.50 -5.69 3.36
C LYS A 258 -11.94 -5.02 2.10
N ILE A 259 -10.69 -5.32 1.79
CA ILE A 259 -10.03 -5.03 0.51
C ILE A 259 -10.07 -6.30 -0.31
N THR A 260 -10.77 -6.27 -1.45
CA THR A 260 -10.94 -7.42 -2.34
C THR A 260 -10.21 -7.18 -3.66
N TYR A 261 -9.45 -8.18 -4.10
CA TYR A 261 -8.98 -8.30 -5.48
C TYR A 261 -9.93 -9.24 -6.24
N ASP A 262 -10.38 -8.82 -7.42
CA ASP A 262 -11.43 -9.48 -8.19
C ASP A 262 -11.04 -9.54 -9.68
N LEU A 263 -10.84 -10.74 -10.21
CA LEU A 263 -10.49 -10.99 -11.61
C LEU A 263 -11.72 -11.35 -12.46
N ASN A 264 -12.94 -11.18 -11.95
CA ASN A 264 -14.13 -11.30 -12.78
C ASN A 264 -14.20 -10.17 -13.82
N LYS A 265 -14.85 -10.46 -14.96
CA LYS A 265 -15.03 -9.50 -16.06
C LYS A 265 -15.79 -8.24 -15.64
N LEU A 266 -16.58 -8.30 -14.58
CA LEU A 266 -17.38 -7.21 -14.05
C LEU A 266 -17.05 -6.99 -12.58
N ASP A 267 -16.93 -5.73 -12.18
CA ASP A 267 -16.86 -5.33 -10.78
C ASP A 267 -18.24 -5.47 -10.10
N PRO A 268 -18.35 -5.32 -8.77
CA PRO A 268 -19.64 -5.50 -8.09
C PRO A 268 -20.72 -4.49 -8.47
N ASN A 269 -20.35 -3.36 -9.10
CA ASN A 269 -21.26 -2.36 -9.65
C ASN A 269 -21.55 -2.62 -11.14
N LYS A 270 -21.25 -3.83 -11.64
CA LYS A 270 -21.50 -4.31 -13.01
C LYS A 270 -20.74 -3.56 -14.11
N ALA A 271 -19.69 -2.81 -13.78
CA ALA A 271 -18.83 -2.20 -14.78
C ALA A 271 -17.67 -3.14 -15.19
N PRO A 272 -17.16 -3.08 -16.43
CA PRO A 272 -16.04 -3.88 -16.88
C PRO A 272 -14.82 -3.80 -15.95
N CYS A 273 -14.17 -4.94 -15.77
CA CYS A 273 -13.11 -5.16 -14.80
C CYS A 273 -12.09 -6.19 -15.33
N GLY A 274 -10.84 -5.76 -15.52
CA GLY A 274 -9.70 -6.61 -15.89
C GLY A 274 -8.75 -6.85 -14.71
N GLY A 275 -9.28 -7.21 -13.53
CA GLY A 275 -8.55 -7.22 -12.27
C GLY A 275 -8.78 -5.93 -11.48
N CYS A 276 -9.77 -5.94 -10.60
CA CYS A 276 -10.16 -4.78 -9.80
C CYS A 276 -9.78 -4.94 -8.35
N VAL A 277 -9.48 -3.80 -7.72
CA VAL A 277 -9.34 -3.69 -6.28
C VAL A 277 -10.41 -2.74 -5.76
N TYR A 278 -11.23 -3.24 -4.84
CA TYR A 278 -12.32 -2.46 -4.24
C TYR A 278 -12.40 -2.65 -2.72
N GLY A 279 -12.95 -1.64 -2.07
CA GLY A 279 -13.30 -1.68 -0.65
C GLY A 279 -14.76 -2.08 -0.44
N GLN A 280 -15.02 -2.91 0.57
CA GLN A 280 -16.37 -3.20 1.07
C GLN A 280 -16.48 -2.68 2.50
N VAL A 281 -17.29 -1.64 2.72
CA VAL A 281 -17.48 -1.02 4.03
C VAL A 281 -18.80 -1.47 4.63
N ARG A 282 -18.77 -2.04 5.83
CA ARG A 282 -19.95 -2.35 6.62
C ARG A 282 -20.35 -1.14 7.45
N THR A 283 -21.54 -0.59 7.21
CA THR A 283 -21.97 0.65 7.87
C THR A 283 -22.30 0.46 9.35
N ILE A 284 -22.90 -0.68 9.71
CA ILE A 284 -23.36 -0.99 11.08
C ILE A 284 -22.73 -2.32 11.54
N PRO A 285 -22.21 -2.42 12.78
CA PRO A 285 -21.72 -3.68 13.34
C PRO A 285 -22.75 -4.82 13.24
N GLY A 286 -22.31 -6.00 12.82
CA GLY A 286 -23.14 -7.22 12.77
C GLY A 286 -24.18 -7.31 11.64
N GLN A 287 -24.47 -6.23 10.90
CA GLN A 287 -25.49 -6.24 9.83
C GLN A 287 -24.99 -6.92 8.54
N ASN A 288 -25.79 -7.78 7.90
CA ASN A 288 -25.38 -8.53 6.70
C ASN A 288 -25.53 -7.77 5.37
N LYS A 289 -26.46 -6.81 5.28
CA LYS A 289 -26.91 -6.22 3.99
C LYS A 289 -26.23 -4.91 3.57
N TYR A 290 -25.66 -4.15 4.51
CA TYR A 290 -25.19 -2.79 4.25
C TYR A 290 -23.69 -2.72 3.96
N LEU A 291 -23.29 -3.27 2.81
CA LEU A 291 -21.93 -3.12 2.28
C LEU A 291 -21.92 -2.02 1.21
N LYS A 292 -21.33 -0.85 1.52
CA LYS A 292 -20.99 0.12 0.48
C LYS A 292 -19.77 -0.42 -0.25
N ILE A 293 -19.93 -0.71 -1.55
CA ILE A 293 -18.83 -1.11 -2.43
C ILE A 293 -18.28 0.14 -3.11
N VAL A 294 -16.96 0.29 -3.06
CA VAL A 294 -16.28 1.42 -3.71
C VAL A 294 -15.14 0.86 -4.56
N ASN A 295 -15.27 1.01 -5.89
CA ASN A 295 -14.26 0.58 -6.85
C ASN A 295 -13.15 1.63 -6.92
N LEU A 296 -11.87 1.22 -6.90
CA LEU A 296 -10.74 2.16 -6.96
C LEU A 296 -9.86 1.93 -8.18
N ALA A 297 -9.32 0.73 -8.28
CA ALA A 297 -8.39 0.38 -9.33
C ALA A 297 -9.00 -0.71 -10.20
N LYS A 298 -8.85 -0.53 -11.50
CA LYS A 298 -9.23 -1.50 -12.52
C LYS A 298 -7.98 -1.84 -13.33
N ASN A 299 -8.03 -2.97 -14.03
CA ASN A 299 -6.97 -3.39 -14.97
C ASN A 299 -5.62 -3.67 -14.28
N ILE A 300 -5.67 -4.26 -13.08
CA ILE A 300 -4.50 -4.84 -12.42
C ILE A 300 -4.49 -6.35 -12.71
N PRO A 301 -3.81 -6.81 -13.78
CA PRO A 301 -3.75 -8.23 -14.09
C PRO A 301 -2.98 -9.00 -13.01
N LEU A 302 -3.07 -10.33 -13.04
CA LEU A 302 -2.20 -11.19 -12.25
C LEU A 302 -0.73 -10.85 -12.53
N ASN A 303 0.13 -11.07 -11.53
CA ASN A 303 1.56 -10.80 -11.57
C ASN A 303 1.94 -9.32 -11.72
N LYS A 304 1.00 -8.39 -11.54
CA LYS A 304 1.28 -6.96 -11.42
C LYS A 304 1.29 -6.52 -9.96
N MET A 305 2.38 -5.87 -9.53
CA MET A 305 2.45 -5.25 -8.21
C MET A 305 1.56 -4.02 -8.10
N PHE A 306 0.98 -3.82 -6.92
CA PHE A 306 0.33 -2.57 -6.53
C PHE A 306 0.49 -2.31 -5.04
N ILE A 307 0.34 -1.05 -4.64
CA ILE A 307 0.33 -0.63 -3.23
C ILE A 307 -1.10 -0.37 -2.82
N TYR A 308 -1.52 -0.88 -1.67
CA TYR A 308 -2.69 -0.36 -0.98
C TYR A 308 -2.29 0.33 0.34
N ARG A 309 -3.00 1.41 0.66
CA ARG A 309 -2.95 2.10 1.96
C ARG A 309 -4.37 2.26 2.46
N LEU A 310 -4.64 1.70 3.62
CA LEU A 310 -5.87 1.88 4.37
C LEU A 310 -5.58 2.81 5.55
N THR A 311 -6.31 3.91 5.64
CA THR A 311 -6.20 4.89 6.73
C THR A 311 -7.58 5.10 7.34
N LEU A 312 -7.70 4.94 8.66
CA LEU A 312 -8.88 5.30 9.43
C LEU A 312 -8.50 6.41 10.41
N LEU A 313 -9.12 7.58 10.24
CA LEU A 313 -8.94 8.72 11.14
C LEU A 313 -9.91 8.63 12.33
N LYS A 314 -9.56 9.29 13.44
CA LYS A 314 -10.40 9.34 14.66
C LYS A 314 -11.82 9.85 14.44
N ASP A 315 -12.02 10.67 13.43
CA ASP A 315 -13.31 11.25 13.07
C ASP A 315 -14.20 10.26 12.28
N GLY A 316 -13.71 9.05 12.00
CA GLY A 316 -14.39 8.02 11.21
C GLY A 316 -14.14 8.08 9.71
N SER A 317 -13.27 8.97 9.23
CA SER A 317 -12.91 9.02 7.81
C SER A 317 -12.02 7.83 7.46
N LEU A 318 -12.59 6.88 6.69
CA LEU A 318 -11.91 5.68 6.20
C LEU A 318 -11.52 5.86 4.74
N THR A 319 -10.23 5.95 4.48
CA THR A 319 -9.65 6.11 3.15
C THR A 319 -8.93 4.84 2.74
N LEU A 320 -9.32 4.27 1.60
CA LEU A 320 -8.51 3.29 0.89
C LEU A 320 -7.84 4.00 -0.29
N LYS A 321 -6.55 3.82 -0.46
CA LYS A 321 -5.79 4.25 -1.64
C LYS A 321 -5.14 3.02 -2.26
N VAL A 322 -5.28 2.84 -3.57
CA VAL A 322 -4.63 1.79 -4.36
C VAL A 322 -3.85 2.47 -5.49
N ASN A 323 -2.53 2.37 -5.46
CA ASN A 323 -1.62 3.18 -6.26
C ASN A 323 -1.97 4.68 -6.12
N ASP A 324 -2.37 5.35 -7.19
CA ASP A 324 -2.77 6.77 -7.18
C ASP A 324 -4.27 6.99 -6.97
N SER A 325 -5.10 5.96 -7.14
CA SER A 325 -6.55 6.04 -6.97
C SER A 325 -6.93 5.94 -5.50
N SER A 326 -7.89 6.75 -5.04
CA SER A 326 -8.35 6.72 -3.66
C SER A 326 -9.86 6.87 -3.53
N MET A 327 -10.38 6.44 -2.39
CA MET A 327 -11.75 6.67 -1.97
C MET A 327 -11.78 7.03 -0.49
N THR A 328 -12.84 7.71 -0.08
CA THR A 328 -13.14 7.94 1.34
C THR A 328 -14.59 7.58 1.66
N ALA A 329 -14.81 6.90 2.77
CA ALA A 329 -16.12 6.59 3.33
C ALA A 329 -16.17 7.09 4.78
N LYS A 330 -17.33 7.60 5.19
CA LYS A 330 -17.55 8.02 6.57
C LYS A 330 -18.10 6.85 7.39
N ILE A 331 -17.37 6.46 8.41
CA ILE A 331 -17.80 5.46 9.39
C ILE A 331 -18.51 6.19 10.53
N ASN A 332 -19.67 5.68 10.95
CA ASN A 332 -20.34 6.20 12.13
C ASN A 332 -19.54 5.82 13.39
N THR A 333 -19.01 6.82 14.09
CA THR A 333 -18.19 6.66 15.31
C THR A 333 -19.00 6.69 16.60
N SER A 334 -20.33 6.65 16.52
CA SER A 334 -21.19 6.58 17.69
C SER A 334 -20.82 5.41 18.61
N LYS A 335 -20.93 5.66 19.92
CA LYS A 335 -20.77 4.62 20.95
C LYS A 335 -21.95 3.65 21.01
N LYS A 336 -23.07 3.98 20.36
CA LYS A 336 -24.22 3.09 20.22
C LYS A 336 -23.92 2.05 19.14
N ASN A 337 -23.62 0.83 19.56
CA ASN A 337 -23.25 -0.30 18.68
C ASN A 337 -24.32 -0.68 17.65
N THR A 338 -25.55 -0.19 17.81
CA THR A 338 -26.66 -0.37 16.87
C THR A 338 -26.57 0.50 15.63
N ILE A 339 -25.74 1.53 15.66
CA ILE A 339 -25.60 2.50 14.57
C ILE A 339 -24.14 2.83 14.23
N GLY A 340 -23.19 2.57 15.14
CA GLY A 340 -21.80 2.99 14.98
C GLY A 340 -20.76 2.00 15.51
N TRP A 341 -19.52 2.21 15.07
CA TRP A 341 -18.35 1.38 15.33
C TRP A 341 -17.45 1.92 16.45
N GLY A 342 -17.80 3.04 17.07
CA GLY A 342 -16.90 3.79 17.96
C GLY A 342 -16.38 3.03 19.19
N VAL A 343 -17.16 2.06 19.67
CA VAL A 343 -16.81 1.21 20.85
C VAL A 343 -16.30 -0.17 20.46
N GLN A 344 -16.26 -0.51 19.17
CA GLN A 344 -15.83 -1.83 18.75
C GLN A 344 -14.32 -1.98 18.91
N ASN A 345 -13.90 -3.13 19.43
CA ASN A 345 -12.49 -3.52 19.50
C ASN A 345 -12.06 -4.04 18.13
N LEU A 346 -11.51 -3.13 17.32
CA LEU A 346 -11.04 -3.36 15.96
C LEU A 346 -9.59 -3.85 15.95
N TYR A 347 -9.21 -4.50 14.85
CA TYR A 347 -7.84 -4.90 14.56
C TYR A 347 -7.66 -5.10 13.05
N PHE A 348 -6.44 -4.89 12.54
CA PHE A 348 -6.14 -5.16 11.13
C PHE A 348 -6.02 -6.66 10.84
N LYS A 349 -6.32 -7.04 9.60
CA LYS A 349 -5.93 -8.33 9.01
C LYS A 349 -5.27 -8.11 7.65
N ALA A 350 -4.29 -8.92 7.30
CA ALA A 350 -3.60 -8.88 6.01
C ALA A 350 -3.06 -10.27 5.65
N GLY A 351 -3.07 -10.62 4.37
CA GLY A 351 -2.64 -11.93 3.88
C GLY A 351 -3.59 -12.41 2.80
N LEU A 352 -4.03 -13.66 2.89
CA LEU A 352 -4.93 -14.26 1.92
C LEU A 352 -6.15 -14.90 2.59
N TYR A 353 -7.32 -14.36 2.29
CA TYR A 353 -8.61 -14.97 2.61
C TYR A 353 -9.37 -15.22 1.31
N ILE A 354 -9.50 -16.48 0.90
CA ILE A 354 -10.23 -16.84 -0.31
C ILE A 354 -11.72 -16.88 0.01
N ILE A 355 -12.58 -16.30 -0.84
CA ILE A 355 -14.05 -16.34 -0.67
C ILE A 355 -14.59 -17.49 -1.53
N ASP A 356 -14.02 -18.67 -1.29
CA ASP A 356 -14.21 -19.88 -2.08
C ASP A 356 -13.83 -21.10 -1.23
N ASN A 357 -14.40 -22.26 -1.51
CA ASN A 357 -14.05 -23.53 -0.87
C ASN A 357 -14.31 -24.72 -1.81
N GLY A 358 -13.77 -25.88 -1.47
CA GLY A 358 -13.86 -27.06 -2.31
C GLY A 358 -12.95 -28.17 -1.83
N THR A 359 -12.66 -29.15 -2.69
CA THR A 359 -11.89 -30.35 -2.31
C THR A 359 -10.42 -30.30 -2.72
N SER A 360 -10.04 -29.36 -3.60
CA SER A 360 -8.67 -29.25 -4.12
C SER A 360 -7.71 -28.62 -3.11
N ASN A 361 -6.50 -29.19 -3.02
CA ASN A 361 -5.36 -28.67 -2.26
C ASN A 361 -4.40 -27.80 -3.10
N THR A 362 -4.66 -27.64 -4.40
CA THR A 362 -3.81 -26.87 -5.35
C THR A 362 -4.57 -25.73 -6.02
N ALA A 363 -5.87 -25.89 -6.27
CA ALA A 363 -6.73 -24.76 -6.59
C ALA A 363 -6.93 -23.91 -5.33
N GLY A 364 -6.88 -22.59 -5.48
CA GLY A 364 -6.84 -21.66 -4.36
C GLY A 364 -6.41 -20.27 -4.81
N GLY A 365 -5.94 -19.47 -3.87
CA GLY A 365 -5.35 -18.16 -4.13
C GLY A 365 -3.86 -18.13 -3.80
N THR A 366 -3.11 -17.25 -4.47
CA THR A 366 -1.73 -16.93 -4.12
C THR A 366 -1.51 -15.42 -4.18
N VAL A 367 -0.96 -14.87 -3.09
CA VAL A 367 -0.54 -13.47 -2.99
C VAL A 367 0.85 -13.38 -2.36
N SER A 368 1.70 -12.53 -2.93
CA SER A 368 3.02 -12.21 -2.40
C SER A 368 3.02 -10.80 -1.86
N PHE A 369 3.46 -10.63 -0.62
CA PHE A 369 3.67 -9.33 0.01
C PHE A 369 5.14 -8.95 -0.10
N TYR A 370 5.40 -7.75 -0.59
CA TYR A 370 6.73 -7.14 -0.68
C TYR A 370 6.95 -6.11 0.43
N SER A 371 5.86 -5.57 0.98
CA SER A 371 5.88 -4.79 2.22
C SER A 371 4.57 -5.01 2.98
N LEU A 372 4.63 -4.94 4.31
CA LEU A 372 3.45 -4.87 5.17
C LEU A 372 3.81 -4.04 6.41
N GLN A 373 3.07 -2.96 6.64
CA GLN A 373 3.29 -2.05 7.75
C GLN A 373 1.96 -1.64 8.36
N ILE A 374 1.92 -1.57 9.69
CA ILE A 374 0.82 -0.98 10.45
C ILE A 374 1.35 0.11 11.37
N LYS A 375 0.53 1.14 11.60
CA LYS A 375 0.87 2.27 12.47
C LYS A 375 -0.39 2.82 13.15
N HIS A 376 -0.24 3.19 14.41
CA HIS A 376 -1.24 3.91 15.20
C HIS A 376 -0.61 5.17 15.75
N ASP A 377 -1.08 6.34 15.29
CA ASP A 377 -0.57 7.63 15.72
C ASP A 377 -1.42 8.17 16.87
N LYS A 378 -0.79 8.60 17.96
CA LYS A 378 -1.51 9.17 19.10
C LYS A 378 -2.16 10.52 18.76
#